data_AF-A0A349AL26-F1
#
_entry.id   AF-A0A349AL26-F1
#
_cell.length_a   1.000
_cell.length_b   1.000
_cell.length_c   1.000
_cell.angle_alpha   90.00
_cell.angle_beta   90.00
_cell.angle_gamma   90.00
#
_symmetry.space_group_name_H-M   'P 1'
#
loop_
_entity.id
_entity.type
_entity.pdbx_description
1 polymer ?
#
loop_
_entity_poly.entity_id
_entity_poly.type
_entity_poly.pdbx_seq_one_letter_code
_entity_poly.pdbx_strand_id
1 'polypeptide(L)'
;MRNNSIVNSTIDILQMKFKIVQGEKFFYTISFDIDDFIGDGIWWIEIFNVNGKMICDKPFASSDEELDIDFIENIIKEEIFSYQSEAIL
;
A
#
# COMPACT_ATOMS: atom_id res chain seq x y z
N MET A 1 -21.38 37.91 -0.55
CA MET A 1 -20.16 37.59 -1.33
C MET A 1 -19.35 36.63 -0.48
N ARG A 2 -19.27 35.35 -0.89
CA ARG A 2 -18.58 34.30 -0.11
C ARG A 2 -17.09 34.34 -0.44
N ASN A 3 -16.27 34.43 0.60
CA ASN A 3 -14.82 34.38 0.51
C ASN A 3 -14.38 32.99 0.07
N ASN A 4 -13.72 32.93 -1.09
CA ASN A 4 -12.99 31.74 -1.54
C ASN A 4 -11.65 31.67 -0.79
N SER A 5 -11.69 31.29 0.48
CA SER A 5 -10.53 30.65 1.11
C SER A 5 -10.59 29.18 0.71
N ILE A 6 -10.05 28.88 -0.47
CA ILE A 6 -9.64 27.51 -0.81
C ILE A 6 -8.42 27.26 0.08
N VAL A 7 -8.70 26.73 1.26
CA VAL A 7 -7.68 26.17 2.13
C VAL A 7 -7.03 25.07 1.31
N ASN A 8 -5.73 25.21 1.06
CA ASN A 8 -4.85 24.14 0.62
C ASN A 8 -4.83 23.04 1.69
N SER A 9 -5.94 22.33 1.88
CA SER A 9 -5.96 21.05 2.57
C SER A 9 -5.40 20.04 1.58
N THR A 10 -4.08 19.93 1.62
CA THR A 10 -3.22 18.96 0.97
C THR A 10 -4.00 17.69 0.66
N ILE A 11 -4.29 17.50 -0.62
CA ILE A 11 -4.63 16.18 -1.13
C ILE A 11 -3.32 15.41 -1.04
N ASP A 12 -3.13 14.64 0.03
CA ASP A 12 -2.18 13.53 -0.01
C ASP A 12 -2.76 12.53 -1.00
N ILE A 13 -2.51 12.77 -2.29
CA ILE A 13 -2.78 11.81 -3.34
C ILE A 13 -1.88 10.64 -3.01
N LEU A 14 -2.44 9.59 -2.42
CA LEU A 14 -1.86 8.25 -2.37
C LEU A 14 -1.28 7.97 -3.75
N GLN A 15 0.04 8.12 -3.90
CA GLN A 15 0.69 7.93 -5.19
C GLN A 15 0.69 6.44 -5.45
N MET A 16 -0.27 5.99 -6.25
CA MET A 16 -0.35 4.61 -6.72
C MET A 16 0.90 4.31 -7.54
N LYS A 17 1.76 3.46 -6.99
CA LYS A 17 3.00 3.00 -7.63
C LYS A 17 2.73 1.66 -8.31
N PHE A 18 3.66 1.22 -9.14
CA PHE A 18 3.62 -0.13 -9.71
C PHE A 18 4.96 -0.83 -9.57
N LYS A 19 4.93 -2.16 -9.58
CA LYS A 19 6.10 -3.03 -9.57
C LYS A 19 5.84 -4.22 -10.48
N ILE A 20 6.89 -4.70 -11.14
CA ILE A 20 6.84 -5.95 -11.90
C ILE A 20 7.44 -7.04 -11.01
N VAL A 21 6.66 -8.07 -10.70
CA VAL A 21 7.07 -9.24 -9.90
C VAL A 21 6.82 -10.48 -10.75
N GLN A 22 7.88 -11.26 -11.00
CA GLN A 22 7.80 -12.48 -11.84
C GLN A 22 7.22 -12.27 -13.25
N GLY A 23 7.39 -11.07 -13.82
CA GLY A 23 6.85 -10.73 -15.14
C GLY A 23 5.39 -10.24 -15.12
N GLU A 24 4.72 -10.28 -13.97
CA GLU A 24 3.39 -9.71 -13.78
C GLU A 24 3.47 -8.30 -13.17
N LYS A 25 2.57 -7.42 -13.60
CA LYS A 25 2.51 -6.04 -13.11
C LYS A 25 1.51 -5.93 -11.97
N PHE A 26 1.94 -5.33 -10.87
CA PHE A 26 1.11 -5.02 -9.70
C PHE A 26 1.13 -3.53 -9.44
N PHE A 27 0.03 -3.03 -8.90
CA PHE A 27 -0.07 -1.67 -8.40
C PHE A 27 -0.19 -1.70 -6.89
N TYR A 28 0.35 -0.71 -6.21
CA TYR A 28 0.25 -0.63 -4.76
C TYR A 28 0.15 0.81 -4.28
N THR A 29 -0.49 0.97 -3.14
CA THR A 29 -0.57 2.19 -2.34
C THR A 29 -0.01 1.90 -0.95
N ILE A 30 0.59 2.92 -0.36
CA ILE A 30 1.11 2.87 0.99
C ILE A 30 0.57 4.10 1.70
N SER A 31 -0.12 3.89 2.82
CA SER A 31 -0.51 4.92 3.78
C SER A 31 0.22 4.67 5.10
N PHE A 32 0.42 5.74 5.85
CA PHE A 32 0.90 5.69 7.21
C PHE A 32 -0.18 6.30 8.09
N ASP A 33 -0.75 5.50 8.98
CA ASP A 33 -1.71 5.96 9.98
C ASP A 33 -0.97 6.21 11.29
N ILE A 34 -0.98 7.46 11.74
CA ILE A 34 -0.43 7.85 13.04
C ILE A 34 -1.60 7.80 14.01
N ASP A 35 -1.69 6.72 14.78
CA ASP A 35 -2.59 6.71 15.92
C ASP A 35 -2.12 7.76 16.94
N ASP A 36 -3.06 8.41 17.64
CA ASP A 36 -2.84 9.50 18.61
C ASP A 36 -1.90 9.13 19.81
N PHE A 37 -1.33 7.92 19.81
CA PHE A 37 -0.36 7.44 20.78
C PHE A 37 1.07 7.58 20.22
N ILE A 38 1.84 8.44 20.89
CA ILE A 38 3.24 8.75 20.61
C ILE A 38 4.07 7.47 20.36
N GLY A 39 4.52 7.27 19.12
CA GLY A 39 5.75 6.52 18.85
C GLY A 39 5.70 5.51 17.72
N ASP A 40 4.57 4.86 17.45
CA ASP A 40 4.50 3.73 16.51
C ASP A 40 3.31 3.90 15.58
N GLY A 41 3.52 4.52 14.41
CA GLY A 41 2.48 4.56 13.37
C GLY A 41 2.37 3.21 12.66
N ILE A 42 1.19 2.94 12.12
CA ILE A 42 0.91 1.72 11.37
C ILE A 42 1.02 2.05 9.89
N TRP A 43 1.90 1.35 9.20
CA TRP A 43 1.89 1.37 7.75
C TRP A 43 0.79 0.46 7.23
N TRP A 44 0.12 0.90 6.19
CA TRP A 44 -0.94 0.18 5.53
C TRP A 44 -0.60 0.02 4.06
N ILE A 45 -0.61 -1.22 3.56
CA ILE A 45 -0.34 -1.51 2.14
C ILE A 45 -1.58 -2.12 1.50
N GLU A 46 -1.93 -1.58 0.35
CA GLU A 46 -2.96 -2.15 -0.52
C GLU A 46 -2.29 -2.51 -1.83
N ILE A 47 -2.55 -3.71 -2.33
CA ILE A 47 -1.98 -4.21 -3.59
C ILE A 47 -3.13 -4.59 -4.52
N PHE A 48 -3.01 -4.19 -5.77
CA PHE A 48 -3.96 -4.44 -6.84
C PHE A 48 -3.25 -5.14 -8.01
N ASN A 49 -3.95 -6.06 -8.65
CA ASN A 49 -3.49 -6.62 -9.92
C ASN A 49 -3.77 -5.67 -11.09
N VAL A 50 -3.35 -6.05 -12.31
CA VAL A 50 -3.58 -5.25 -13.53
C VAL A 50 -5.05 -4.98 -13.85
N ASN A 51 -5.97 -5.79 -13.34
CA ASN A 51 -7.40 -5.63 -13.54
C ASN A 51 -8.03 -4.69 -12.50
N GLY A 52 -7.23 -4.11 -11.59
CA GLY A 52 -7.70 -3.29 -10.49
C GLY A 52 -8.35 -4.09 -9.35
N LYS A 53 -8.26 -5.42 -9.37
CA LYS A 53 -8.72 -6.26 -8.24
C LYS A 53 -7.69 -6.17 -7.13
N MET A 54 -8.15 -5.77 -5.94
CA MET A 54 -7.37 -5.80 -4.71
C MET A 54 -7.03 -7.24 -4.34
N ILE A 55 -5.76 -7.51 -4.11
CA ILE A 55 -5.22 -8.83 -3.74
C ILE A 55 -4.67 -8.85 -2.32
N CYS A 56 -4.26 -7.69 -1.80
CA CYS A 56 -3.76 -7.55 -0.44
C CYS A 56 -4.24 -6.21 0.12
N ASP A 57 -4.59 -6.23 1.40
CA ASP A 57 -5.04 -5.08 2.19
C ASP A 57 -4.66 -5.38 3.64
N LYS A 58 -3.50 -4.89 4.09
CA LYS A 58 -2.99 -5.24 5.42
C LYS A 58 -2.18 -4.14 6.12
N PRO A 59 -2.31 -4.04 7.46
CA PRO A 59 -1.40 -3.26 8.27
C PRO A 59 -0.07 -4.00 8.48
N PHE A 60 0.99 -3.25 8.68
CA PHE A 60 2.23 -3.75 9.26
C PHE A 60 2.90 -2.67 10.11
N ALA A 61 3.47 -3.13 11.22
CA ALA A 61 4.31 -2.29 12.06
C ALA A 61 5.73 -2.33 11.48
N SER A 62 6.24 -1.15 11.11
CA SER A 62 7.65 -0.96 10.79
C SER A 62 8.17 0.17 11.66
N SER A 63 9.29 -0.06 12.35
CA SER A 63 10.01 0.99 13.07
C SER A 63 10.73 1.96 12.13
N ASP A 64 10.84 1.60 10.85
CA ASP A 64 11.46 2.43 9.83
C ASP A 64 10.42 3.40 9.24
N GLU A 65 10.79 4.69 9.20
CA GLU A 65 10.03 5.77 8.55
C GLU A 65 9.95 5.62 7.02
N GLU A 66 10.74 4.70 6.43
CA GLU A 66 10.76 4.47 4.99
C GLU A 66 10.65 2.97 4.69
N LEU A 67 9.75 2.63 3.76
CA LEU A 67 9.55 1.25 3.32
C LEU A 67 10.48 0.93 2.16
N ASP A 68 11.32 -0.08 2.37
CA ASP A 68 12.16 -0.61 1.31
C ASP A 68 11.31 -1.22 0.18
N ILE A 69 11.67 -0.92 -1.06
CA ILE A 69 11.04 -1.49 -2.25
C ILE A 69 11.17 -3.02 -2.25
N ASP A 70 12.24 -3.56 -1.68
CA ASP A 70 12.46 -5.00 -1.57
C ASP A 70 11.46 -5.64 -0.59
N PHE A 71 11.06 -4.91 0.47
CA PHE A 71 10.00 -5.34 1.39
C PHE A 71 8.65 -5.46 0.68
N ILE A 72 8.30 -4.48 -0.15
CA ILE A 72 7.06 -4.49 -0.96
C ILE A 72 7.05 -5.69 -1.91
N GLU A 73 8.19 -5.96 -2.57
CA GLU A 73 8.32 -7.10 -3.47
C GLU A 73 8.15 -8.44 -2.74
N ASN A 74 8.68 -8.55 -1.52
CA ASN A 74 8.49 -9.75 -0.69
C ASN A 74 7.04 -9.94 -0.27
N ILE A 75 6.34 -8.88 0.14
CA ILE A 75 4.90 -8.95 0.42
C ILE A 75 4.14 -9.41 -0.82
N ILE A 76 4.38 -8.80 -1.99
CA ILE A 76 3.69 -9.17 -3.23
C ILE A 76 3.93 -10.66 -3.53
N LYS A 77 5.17 -11.14 -3.39
CA LYS A 77 5.50 -12.57 -3.58
C LYS A 77 4.73 -13.46 -2.61
N GLU A 78 4.79 -13.18 -1.30
CA GLU A 78 4.12 -13.99 -0.27
C GLU A 78 2.62 -14.10 -0.53
N GLU A 79 1.95 -12.99 -0.85
CA GLU A 79 0.52 -12.99 -1.15
C GLU A 79 0.22 -13.79 -2.42
N ILE A 80 0.97 -13.58 -3.51
CA ILE A 80 0.77 -14.34 -4.76
C ILE A 80 0.99 -15.84 -4.55
N PHE A 81 2.04 -16.24 -3.81
CA PHE A 81 2.34 -17.64 -3.54
C PHE A 81 1.29 -18.29 -2.65
N SER A 82 0.74 -17.57 -1.67
CA SER A 82 -0.41 -18.01 -0.89
C SER A 82 -1.63 -18.27 -1.80
N TYR A 83 -1.96 -17.32 -2.68
CA TYR A 83 -3.08 -17.45 -3.63
C TYR A 83 -2.94 -18.62 -4.61
N GLN A 84 -1.73 -18.90 -5.12
CA GLN A 84 -1.50 -20.03 -6.05
C GLN A 84 -1.60 -21.39 -5.36
N SER A 85 -1.35 -21.44 -4.04
CA SER A 85 -1.47 -22.66 -3.24
C SER A 85 -2.94 -23.05 -3.01
N GLU A 86 -3.82 -22.06 -2.86
CA GLU A 86 -5.25 -22.27 -2.64
C GLU A 86 -6.05 -22.55 -3.94
N ALA A 87 -5.53 -22.17 -5.11
CA ALA A 87 -6.21 -22.37 -6.39
C ALA A 87 -6.10 -23.81 -6.96
N ILE A 88 -5.48 -24.75 -6.24
CA ILE A 88 -5.25 -26.15 -6.67
C ILE A 88 -6.19 -27.15 -5.92
N LEU A 89 -7.12 -26.69 -5.09
CA LEU A 89 -8.07 -27.56 -4.37
C LEU A 89 -9.50 -27.53 -4.95
#